data_AF-A0A4D8Q462-F1
#
_entry.id   AF-A0A4D8Q462-F1
#
_cell.length_a   1.000
_cell.length_b   1.000
_cell.length_c   1.000
_cell.angle_alpha   90.00
_cell.angle_beta   90.00
_cell.angle_gamma   90.00
#
_symmetry.space_group_name_H-M   'P 1'
#
loop_
_entity.id
_entity.type
_entity.pdbx_description
1 polymer ?
#
loop_
_entity_poly.entity_id
_entity_poly.type
_entity_poly.pdbx_seq_one_letter_code
_entity_poly.pdbx_strand_id
1 'polypeptide(L)'
;MATTISGLEILGPITPGFETILTPEALAFLAELEGRFGSERLRLLDVRTKRRALIDQGHRPDFLPETRAIREADWTIAPLPHDLLDRRVEITGPVDRKMVINALNSGAKVFMADFEDSNCPSWANLIDGQVNLRDAVRRTIAFDDPASGKKYRLNDKTAVLKVRPRGWHLAEKHVRFDGEPVSGALFDFALYAFHNARELLAHGSGPYFYLPKLESHFEARLWNEVFSVAEDYLKIPHGSIKATVLVETILAAFEMDEILYELRDHSAGLNCGRWDYIFSFIKTFRNDPAAVLPDRAEVTMATPFLQSYSLLAVKTCHRRGAPAIGGMAAYIPVKDDPAANEVAFSKVRADKEREVSNGHDGTWVAHPGLVPVAREVFDAYMRKPNQIDRKRADVAVTAADLLAVPEGPKTERGLRNNVAVAIGYLEAWLRGIGCVPLFNLMEDAATAEISRTQLWQWVHHGAALDDGRPVTMELVDETIAEELAAWKARVGDRAFERGLYEDAAVMLRDLVERDDFVDFLTLPAYDRIVAQGA
;
A
#
# COMPACT_ATOMS: atom_id res chain seq x y z
N MET A 1 24.44 17.03 -14.72
CA MET A 1 25.73 16.35 -14.44
C MET A 1 25.51 15.51 -13.20
N ALA A 2 25.81 14.21 -13.26
CA ALA A 2 25.63 13.33 -12.12
C ALA A 2 26.58 13.75 -10.98
N THR A 3 26.08 13.74 -9.75
CA THR A 3 26.88 14.07 -8.57
C THR A 3 27.22 12.78 -7.82
N THR A 4 28.50 12.55 -7.53
CA THR A 4 28.93 11.34 -6.80
C THR A 4 29.20 11.65 -5.34
N ILE A 5 28.48 11.00 -4.42
CA ILE A 5 28.64 11.19 -2.97
C ILE A 5 28.60 9.81 -2.30
N SER A 6 29.65 9.45 -1.56
CA SER A 6 29.71 8.18 -0.80
C SER A 6 29.48 6.93 -1.67
N GLY A 7 29.92 6.95 -2.93
CA GLY A 7 29.70 5.85 -3.88
C GLY A 7 28.34 5.88 -4.61
N LEU A 8 27.44 6.79 -4.24
CA LEU A 8 26.17 6.99 -4.92
C LEU A 8 26.29 8.01 -6.06
N GLU A 9 25.77 7.65 -7.23
CA GLU A 9 25.59 8.56 -8.36
C GLU A 9 24.16 9.10 -8.36
N ILE A 10 24.00 10.42 -8.15
CA ILE A 10 22.71 11.11 -8.19
C ILE A 10 22.47 11.64 -9.60
N LEU A 11 21.47 11.07 -10.27
CA LEU A 11 21.02 11.40 -11.63
C LEU A 11 19.85 12.39 -11.62
N GLY A 12 19.05 12.38 -10.55
CA GLY A 12 17.91 13.29 -10.38
C GLY A 12 18.35 14.76 -10.26
N PRO A 13 17.55 15.72 -10.75
CA PRO A 13 17.87 17.14 -10.62
C PRO A 13 17.86 17.58 -9.14
N ILE A 14 18.90 18.31 -8.73
CA ILE A 14 18.95 18.93 -7.40
C ILE A 14 18.38 20.35 -7.53
N THR A 15 17.11 20.50 -7.19
CA THR A 15 16.44 21.80 -7.14
C THR A 15 16.60 22.44 -5.75
N PRO A 16 16.43 23.77 -5.60
CA PRO A 16 16.62 24.43 -4.31
C PRO A 16 15.78 23.82 -3.19
N GLY A 17 16.44 23.45 -2.09
CA GLY A 17 15.84 22.76 -0.95
C GLY A 17 16.16 21.26 -0.92
N PHE A 18 16.44 20.62 -2.06
CA PHE A 18 16.73 19.18 -2.12
C PHE A 18 18.06 18.85 -1.44
N GLU A 19 19.03 19.77 -1.46
CA GLU A 19 20.31 19.65 -0.76
C GLU A 19 20.14 19.45 0.75
N THR A 20 19.00 19.85 1.31
CA THR A 20 18.71 19.71 2.74
C THR A 20 18.24 18.29 3.11
N ILE A 21 17.87 17.47 2.12
CA ILE A 21 17.55 16.04 2.27
C ILE A 21 18.72 15.18 1.80
N LEU A 22 19.30 15.52 0.65
CA LEU A 22 20.40 14.79 0.01
C LEU A 22 21.77 15.24 0.56
N THR A 23 21.87 15.36 1.88
CA THR A 23 23.11 15.71 2.57
C THR A 23 24.14 14.58 2.46
N PRO A 24 25.45 14.85 2.46
CA PRO A 24 26.48 13.82 2.37
C PRO A 24 26.34 12.69 3.41
N GLU A 25 25.94 13.02 4.63
CA GLU A 25 25.76 12.06 5.72
C GLU A 25 24.53 11.17 5.51
N ALA A 26 23.41 11.74 5.05
CA ALA A 26 22.22 10.97 4.69
C ALA A 26 22.49 10.00 3.53
N LEU A 27 23.26 10.46 2.54
CA LEU A 27 23.67 9.64 1.39
C LEU A 27 24.68 8.56 1.80
N ALA A 28 25.60 8.84 2.73
CA ALA A 28 26.49 7.83 3.30
C ALA A 28 25.70 6.74 4.04
N PHE A 29 24.64 7.12 4.76
CA PHE A 29 23.77 6.15 5.43
C PHE A 29 22.99 5.29 4.43
N LEU A 30 22.43 5.88 3.37
CA LEU A 30 21.79 5.12 2.30
C LEU A 30 22.78 4.15 1.61
N ALA A 31 23.99 4.62 1.30
CA ALA A 31 25.04 3.80 0.71
C ALA A 31 25.42 2.60 1.60
N GLU A 32 25.49 2.81 2.92
CA GLU A 32 25.74 1.73 3.89
C GLU A 32 24.64 0.67 3.86
N LEU A 33 23.37 1.07 3.81
CA LEU A 33 22.25 0.14 3.75
C LEU A 33 22.20 -0.60 2.41
N GLU A 34 22.34 0.11 1.29
CA GLU A 34 22.32 -0.51 -0.04
C GLU A 34 23.49 -1.48 -0.21
N GLY A 35 24.71 -1.09 0.22
CA GLY A 35 25.89 -1.94 0.13
C GLY A 35 25.78 -3.22 0.96
N ARG A 36 25.06 -3.20 2.09
CA ARG A 36 24.83 -4.39 2.92
C ARG A 36 23.68 -5.27 2.44
N PHE A 37 22.59 -4.66 2.00
CA PHE A 37 21.30 -5.34 1.87
C PHE A 37 20.75 -5.41 0.43
N GLY A 38 21.30 -4.61 -0.49
CA GLY A 38 20.82 -4.54 -1.88
C GLY A 38 20.89 -5.87 -2.61
N SER A 39 21.98 -6.64 -2.42
CA SER A 39 22.16 -7.95 -3.03
C SER A 39 21.20 -9.01 -2.47
N GLU A 40 20.99 -9.01 -1.15
CA GLU A 40 20.04 -9.92 -0.49
C GLU A 40 18.60 -9.63 -0.91
N ARG A 41 18.22 -8.34 -1.03
CA ARG A 41 16.94 -7.92 -1.61
C ARG A 41 16.74 -8.54 -3.00
N LEU A 42 17.71 -8.37 -3.90
CA LEU A 42 17.63 -8.92 -5.26
C LEU A 42 17.52 -10.46 -5.25
N ARG A 43 18.25 -11.13 -4.35
CA ARG A 43 18.15 -12.58 -4.16
C ARG A 43 16.74 -12.99 -3.72
N LEU A 44 16.10 -12.26 -2.80
CA LEU A 44 14.73 -12.55 -2.35
C LEU A 44 13.70 -12.32 -3.47
N LEU A 45 13.89 -11.31 -4.32
CA LEU A 45 13.04 -11.11 -5.51
C LEU A 45 13.17 -12.27 -6.51
N ASP A 46 14.37 -12.82 -6.70
CA ASP A 46 14.57 -14.05 -7.48
C ASP A 46 13.89 -15.28 -6.83
N VAL A 47 13.89 -15.37 -5.49
CA VAL A 47 13.14 -16.41 -4.76
C VAL A 47 11.63 -16.31 -5.02
N ARG A 48 11.04 -15.11 -5.11
CA ARG A 48 9.62 -14.94 -5.50
C ARG A 48 9.35 -15.57 -6.86
N THR A 49 10.20 -15.31 -7.85
CA THR A 49 10.08 -15.89 -9.20
C THR A 49 10.14 -17.42 -9.17
N LYS A 50 11.08 -18.00 -8.40
CA LYS A 50 11.19 -19.46 -8.25
C LYS A 50 9.99 -20.08 -7.55
N ARG A 51 9.47 -19.43 -6.50
CA ARG A 51 8.27 -19.88 -5.78
C ARG A 51 7.05 -19.87 -6.69
N ARG A 52 6.90 -18.83 -7.50
CA ARG A 52 5.83 -18.74 -8.51
C ARG A 52 5.92 -19.86 -9.56
N ALA A 53 7.12 -20.17 -10.05
CA ALA A 53 7.32 -21.28 -10.98
C ALA A 53 6.91 -22.65 -10.39
N LEU A 54 7.10 -22.86 -9.08
CA LEU A 54 6.60 -24.07 -8.40
C LEU A 54 5.07 -24.08 -8.30
N ILE A 55 4.45 -22.93 -8.03
CA ILE A 55 2.98 -22.80 -7.99
C ILE A 55 2.36 -23.07 -9.36
N ASP A 56 3.00 -22.57 -10.42
CA ASP A 56 2.63 -22.83 -11.81
C ASP A 56 2.74 -24.33 -12.16
N GLN A 57 3.59 -25.10 -11.47
CA GLN A 57 3.70 -26.56 -11.58
C GLN A 57 2.69 -27.34 -10.71
N GLY A 58 1.81 -26.65 -9.99
CA GLY A 58 0.76 -27.26 -9.16
C GLY A 58 1.07 -27.32 -7.66
N HIS A 59 2.23 -26.84 -7.21
CA HIS A 59 2.53 -26.76 -5.77
C HIS A 59 1.69 -25.66 -5.11
N ARG A 60 0.66 -26.03 -4.35
CA ARG A 60 -0.20 -25.05 -3.67
C ARG A 60 0.46 -24.53 -2.37
N PRO A 61 0.31 -23.23 -2.05
CA PRO A 61 0.75 -22.69 -0.77
C PRO A 61 0.03 -23.35 0.42
N ASP A 62 0.77 -23.57 1.51
CA ASP A 62 0.26 -24.05 2.80
C ASP A 62 1.16 -23.49 3.92
N PHE A 63 0.74 -23.65 5.18
CA PHE A 63 1.53 -23.32 6.35
C PHE A 63 2.80 -24.18 6.41
N LEU A 64 3.95 -23.55 6.65
CA LEU A 64 5.27 -24.18 6.55
C LEU A 64 5.50 -25.21 7.69
N PRO A 65 5.74 -26.51 7.40
CA PRO A 65 6.03 -27.49 8.44
C PRO A 65 7.31 -27.19 9.24
N GLU A 66 8.34 -26.64 8.58
CA GLU A 66 9.66 -26.36 9.15
C GLU A 66 9.65 -25.29 10.26
N THR A 67 8.69 -24.35 10.22
CA THR A 67 8.54 -23.28 11.22
C THR A 67 7.42 -23.55 12.22
N ARG A 68 6.88 -24.78 12.25
CA ARG A 68 5.82 -25.18 13.18
C ARG A 68 6.15 -24.85 14.64
N ALA A 69 7.40 -25.03 15.06
CA ALA A 69 7.85 -24.73 16.42
C ALA A 69 7.68 -23.25 16.80
N ILE A 70 7.83 -22.31 15.84
CA ILE A 70 7.57 -20.88 16.05
C ILE A 70 6.07 -20.67 16.33
N ARG A 71 5.21 -21.33 15.55
CA ARG A 71 3.76 -21.17 15.67
C ARG A 71 3.20 -21.74 16.98
N GLU A 72 3.74 -22.86 17.42
CA GLU A 72 3.28 -23.53 18.64
C GLU A 72 3.87 -22.93 19.92
N ALA A 73 5.05 -22.29 19.86
CA ALA A 73 5.69 -21.68 21.02
C ALA A 73 4.93 -20.46 21.58
N ASP A 74 5.13 -20.20 22.86
CA ASP A 74 4.62 -19.05 23.59
C ASP A 74 5.64 -17.91 23.57
N TRP A 75 5.45 -16.98 22.63
CA TRP A 75 6.23 -15.76 22.49
C TRP A 75 5.31 -14.60 22.05
N THR A 76 5.75 -13.37 22.31
CA THR A 76 5.07 -12.14 21.92
C THR A 76 6.07 -11.16 21.32
N ILE A 77 5.57 -10.17 20.57
CA ILE A 77 6.38 -9.04 20.12
C ILE A 77 6.88 -8.22 21.32
N ALA A 78 7.93 -7.42 21.11
CA ALA A 78 8.36 -6.41 22.06
C ALA A 78 7.24 -5.39 22.34
N PRO A 79 7.21 -4.75 23.53
CA PRO A 79 6.16 -3.81 23.89
C PRO A 79 5.97 -2.68 22.86
N LEU A 80 4.71 -2.30 22.64
CA LEU A 80 4.36 -1.16 21.80
C LEU A 80 4.69 0.16 22.53
N PRO A 81 5.17 1.19 21.80
CA PRO A 81 5.25 2.53 22.35
C PRO A 81 3.84 3.07 22.66
N HIS A 82 3.77 3.99 23.63
CA HIS A 82 2.49 4.46 24.19
C HIS A 82 1.55 5.05 23.14
N ASP A 83 2.09 5.80 22.18
CA ASP A 83 1.33 6.47 21.11
C ASP A 83 0.86 5.51 20.01
N LEU A 84 1.27 4.24 20.02
CA LEU A 84 0.75 3.17 19.16
C LEU A 84 -0.21 2.20 19.86
N LEU A 85 -0.58 2.46 21.13
CA LEU A 85 -1.53 1.61 21.87
C LEU A 85 -2.98 1.80 21.43
N ASP A 86 -3.35 2.98 20.91
CA ASP A 86 -4.69 3.29 20.41
C ASP A 86 -4.60 3.75 18.95
N ARG A 87 -4.98 2.84 18.04
CA ARG A 87 -4.89 3.04 16.58
C ARG A 87 -6.24 2.88 15.90
N ARG A 88 -7.32 3.16 16.64
CA ARG A 88 -8.70 2.83 16.23
C ARG A 88 -9.11 3.32 14.84
N VAL A 89 -8.59 4.48 14.41
CA VAL A 89 -8.75 4.99 13.05
C VAL A 89 -7.41 5.56 12.60
N GLU A 90 -6.95 5.11 11.44
CA GLU A 90 -5.82 5.68 10.74
C GLU A 90 -6.28 6.25 9.40
N ILE A 91 -5.69 7.37 9.01
CA ILE A 91 -5.87 7.96 7.69
C ILE A 91 -4.64 7.66 6.83
N THR A 92 -4.83 7.32 5.56
CA THR A 92 -3.74 7.17 4.59
C THR A 92 -3.75 8.34 3.60
N GLY A 93 -2.59 8.68 3.04
CA GLY A 93 -2.53 9.69 2.00
C GLY A 93 -1.12 10.00 1.52
N PRO A 94 -1.01 10.75 0.41
CA PRO A 94 0.26 11.06 -0.21
C PRO A 94 1.09 12.01 0.66
N VAL A 95 2.37 12.10 0.32
CA VAL A 95 3.35 13.00 0.96
C VAL A 95 3.31 14.45 0.44
N ASP A 96 2.27 14.83 -0.30
CA ASP A 96 2.00 16.21 -0.70
C ASP A 96 1.84 17.11 0.54
N ARG A 97 2.40 18.33 0.47
CA ARG A 97 2.51 19.23 1.61
C ARG A 97 1.15 19.61 2.22
N LYS A 98 0.14 19.89 1.39
CA LYS A 98 -1.21 20.24 1.86
C LYS A 98 -1.90 19.02 2.43
N MET A 99 -1.74 17.86 1.79
CA MET A 99 -2.36 16.61 2.23
C MET A 99 -1.78 16.10 3.56
N VAL A 100 -0.46 16.20 3.76
CA VAL A 100 0.20 15.89 5.04
C VAL A 100 -0.41 16.71 6.19
N ILE A 101 -0.59 18.03 6.00
CA ILE A 101 -1.21 18.89 7.02
C ILE A 101 -2.66 18.46 7.31
N ASN A 102 -3.45 18.23 6.26
CA ASN A 102 -4.86 17.85 6.41
C ASN A 102 -5.01 16.48 7.11
N ALA A 103 -4.16 15.51 6.77
CA ALA A 103 -4.19 14.18 7.34
C ALA A 103 -3.77 14.19 8.82
N LEU A 104 -2.70 14.90 9.17
CA LEU A 104 -2.27 15.09 10.56
C LEU A 104 -3.33 15.79 11.43
N ASN A 105 -4.10 16.70 10.83
CA ASN A 105 -5.17 17.43 11.50
C ASN A 105 -6.55 16.75 11.45
N SER A 106 -6.67 15.57 10.83
CA SER A 106 -7.96 14.92 10.54
C SER A 106 -8.72 14.43 11.78
N GLY A 107 -8.01 14.30 12.92
CA GLY A 107 -8.54 13.69 14.14
C GLY A 107 -8.43 12.16 14.17
N ALA A 108 -7.77 11.55 13.18
CA ALA A 108 -7.34 10.16 13.23
C ALA A 108 -6.26 9.98 14.32
N LYS A 109 -6.06 8.74 14.77
CA LYS A 109 -4.98 8.41 15.72
C LYS A 109 -3.63 8.36 15.04
N VAL A 110 -3.60 7.84 13.82
CA VAL A 110 -2.40 7.68 13.00
C VAL A 110 -2.64 8.26 11.61
N PHE A 111 -1.63 8.89 11.04
CA PHE A 111 -1.52 9.20 9.62
C PHE A 111 -0.40 8.35 9.02
N MET A 112 -0.75 7.50 8.05
CA MET A 112 0.22 6.83 7.20
C MET A 112 0.53 7.71 5.98
N ALA A 113 1.69 8.37 6.02
CA ALA A 113 2.24 9.11 4.90
C ALA A 113 2.88 8.15 3.89
N ASP A 114 2.48 8.26 2.64
CA ASP A 114 2.69 7.21 1.66
C ASP A 114 3.63 7.62 0.52
N PHE A 115 4.73 6.87 0.36
CA PHE A 115 5.62 6.94 -0.80
C PHE A 115 5.33 5.82 -1.81
N GLU A 116 4.38 4.94 -1.51
CA GLU A 116 4.07 3.76 -2.30
C GLU A 116 2.81 3.96 -3.17
N ASP A 117 1.74 3.18 -3.02
CA ASP A 117 0.68 3.08 -4.02
C ASP A 117 -0.11 4.36 -4.26
N SER A 118 -0.22 5.26 -3.29
CA SER A 118 -0.89 6.56 -3.46
C SER A 118 0.05 7.68 -3.90
N ASN A 119 1.31 7.35 -4.21
CA ASN A 119 2.32 8.29 -4.66
C ASN A 119 2.93 7.85 -6.00
N CYS A 120 2.91 8.75 -6.99
CA CYS A 120 3.73 8.54 -8.18
C CYS A 120 5.19 8.87 -7.81
N PRO A 121 6.15 7.94 -7.98
CA PRO A 121 7.52 8.09 -7.50
C PRO A 121 8.38 8.93 -8.45
N SER A 122 7.87 10.05 -8.93
CA SER A 122 8.69 11.07 -9.59
C SER A 122 9.77 11.56 -8.64
N TRP A 123 10.93 11.98 -9.16
CA TRP A 123 12.02 12.42 -8.30
C TRP A 123 11.58 13.58 -7.39
N ALA A 124 10.79 14.51 -7.94
CA ALA A 124 10.25 15.63 -7.18
C ALA A 124 9.35 15.18 -6.03
N ASN A 125 8.36 14.31 -6.30
CA ASN A 125 7.43 13.84 -5.26
C ASN A 125 8.15 13.16 -4.10
N LEU A 126 9.19 12.37 -4.41
CA LEU A 126 9.96 11.65 -3.40
C LEU A 126 10.76 12.61 -2.51
N ILE A 127 11.53 13.53 -3.10
CA ILE A 127 12.35 14.46 -2.30
C ILE A 127 11.48 15.49 -1.58
N ASP A 128 10.48 16.06 -2.24
CA ASP A 128 9.52 16.99 -1.62
C ASP A 128 8.76 16.31 -0.48
N GLY A 129 8.39 15.03 -0.66
CA GLY A 129 7.80 14.24 0.41
C GLY A 129 8.68 14.15 1.63
N GLN A 130 9.98 13.89 1.46
CA GLN A 130 10.95 13.87 2.57
C GLN A 130 11.08 15.24 3.24
N VAL A 131 11.10 16.34 2.47
CA VAL A 131 11.06 17.71 3.01
C VAL A 131 9.80 17.94 3.84
N ASN A 132 8.63 17.57 3.31
CA ASN A 132 7.35 17.75 3.96
C ASN A 132 7.27 16.99 5.29
N LEU A 133 7.71 15.73 5.30
CA LEU A 133 7.72 14.93 6.53
C LEU A 133 8.71 15.45 7.56
N ARG A 134 9.89 15.91 7.12
CA ARG A 134 10.88 16.54 8.00
C ARG A 134 10.33 17.79 8.70
N ASP A 135 9.65 18.65 7.93
CA ASP A 135 9.01 19.85 8.44
C ASP A 135 7.80 19.52 9.35
N ALA A 136 7.05 18.46 9.03
CA ALA A 136 5.92 18.01 9.83
C ALA A 136 6.37 17.51 11.21
N VAL A 137 7.44 16.71 11.27
CA VAL A 137 8.04 16.23 12.52
C VAL A 137 8.53 17.39 13.39
N ARG A 138 9.16 18.40 12.79
CA ARG A 138 9.60 19.63 13.48
C ARG A 138 8.47 20.63 13.73
N ARG A 139 7.24 20.30 13.34
CA ARG A 139 6.03 21.13 13.49
C ARG A 139 6.11 22.49 12.80
N THR A 140 6.95 22.62 11.77
CA THR A 140 7.14 23.85 10.97
C THR A 140 6.44 23.80 9.62
N ILE A 141 5.88 22.64 9.24
CA ILE A 141 5.17 22.47 7.97
C ILE A 141 4.01 23.48 7.84
N ALA A 142 3.98 24.12 6.68
CA ALA A 142 3.07 25.21 6.39
C ALA A 142 2.77 25.23 4.90
N PHE A 143 1.50 25.47 4.55
CA PHE A 143 1.08 25.68 3.17
C PHE A 143 0.10 26.85 3.09
N ASP A 144 0.40 27.79 2.21
CA ASP A 144 -0.47 28.92 1.90
C ASP A 144 -1.01 28.68 0.49
N ASP A 145 -2.30 28.34 0.39
CA ASP A 145 -2.91 27.95 -0.87
C ASP A 145 -3.05 29.18 -1.79
N PRO A 146 -2.33 29.21 -2.92
CA PRO A 146 -2.30 30.40 -3.78
C PRO A 146 -3.64 30.65 -4.47
N ALA A 147 -4.46 29.60 -4.66
CA ALA A 147 -5.74 29.72 -5.34
C ALA A 147 -6.85 30.22 -4.41
N SER A 148 -6.86 29.77 -3.15
CA SER A 148 -7.91 30.15 -2.18
C SER A 148 -7.47 31.19 -1.14
N GLY A 149 -6.17 31.45 -1.01
CA GLY A 149 -5.59 32.28 0.06
C GLY A 149 -5.62 31.62 1.45
N LYS A 150 -6.13 30.39 1.56
CA LYS A 150 -6.27 29.70 2.84
C LYS A 150 -4.90 29.22 3.35
N LYS A 151 -4.64 29.44 4.63
CA LYS A 151 -3.43 28.99 5.32
C LYS A 151 -3.68 27.67 6.04
N TYR A 152 -2.77 26.73 5.87
CA TYR A 152 -2.80 25.40 6.48
C TYR A 152 -1.57 25.26 7.37
N ARG A 153 -1.79 24.93 8.64
CA ARG A 153 -0.78 24.71 9.68
C ARG A 153 -1.20 23.53 10.55
N LEU A 154 -0.28 22.93 11.27
CA LEU A 154 -0.60 21.85 12.21
C LEU A 154 -1.38 22.37 13.42
N ASN A 155 -2.33 21.56 13.89
CA ASN A 155 -2.98 21.74 15.19
C ASN A 155 -1.99 21.39 16.32
N ASP A 156 -2.30 21.82 17.55
CA ASP A 156 -1.49 21.49 18.72
C ASP A 156 -1.35 19.97 18.93
N LYS A 157 -2.43 19.24 18.68
CA LYS A 157 -2.46 17.77 18.69
C LYS A 157 -2.72 17.27 17.27
N THR A 158 -1.82 16.43 16.79
CA THR A 158 -1.88 15.79 15.48
C THR A 158 -1.94 14.28 15.63
N ALA A 159 -2.34 13.60 14.57
CA ALA A 159 -2.17 12.15 14.45
C ALA A 159 -0.68 11.76 14.57
N VAL A 160 -0.41 10.55 15.05
CA VAL A 160 0.94 9.95 15.03
C VAL A 160 1.33 9.67 13.59
N LEU A 161 2.55 10.03 13.20
CA LEU A 161 3.04 9.82 11.84
C LEU A 161 3.62 8.41 11.70
N LYS A 162 3.20 7.68 10.66
CA LYS A 162 3.88 6.48 10.16
C LYS A 162 4.18 6.66 8.68
N VAL A 163 5.28 6.07 8.19
CA VAL A 163 5.67 6.18 6.78
C VAL A 163 5.56 4.82 6.08
N ARG A 164 4.94 4.79 4.91
CA ARG A 164 4.94 3.62 4.02
C ARG A 164 5.98 3.83 2.90
N PRO A 165 7.19 3.24 3.00
CA PRO A 165 8.14 3.24 1.88
C PRO A 165 7.62 2.38 0.72
N ARG A 166 8.21 2.57 -0.45
CA ARG A 166 8.01 1.67 -1.61
C ARG A 166 8.33 0.21 -1.27
N GLY A 167 7.64 -0.73 -1.92
CA GLY A 167 7.89 -2.16 -1.77
C GLY A 167 9.22 -2.63 -2.38
N TRP A 168 9.68 -3.83 -2.00
CA TRP A 168 11.00 -4.36 -2.37
C TRP A 168 11.30 -4.41 -3.88
N HIS A 169 10.25 -4.56 -4.70
CA HIS A 169 10.33 -4.68 -6.15
C HIS A 169 10.63 -3.34 -6.85
N LEU A 170 10.40 -2.20 -6.19
CA LEU A 170 10.63 -0.89 -6.78
C LEU A 170 12.09 -0.45 -6.58
N ALA A 171 12.69 0.05 -7.66
CA ALA A 171 13.99 0.71 -7.64
C ALA A 171 13.81 2.24 -7.55
N GLU A 172 14.84 2.94 -7.09
CA GLU A 172 15.00 4.38 -7.24
C GLU A 172 15.94 4.63 -8.43
N LYS A 173 15.37 4.97 -9.59
CA LYS A 173 16.14 5.06 -10.85
C LYS A 173 17.01 6.32 -10.94
N HIS A 174 16.77 7.30 -10.07
CA HIS A 174 17.54 8.55 -10.03
C HIS A 174 18.80 8.45 -9.18
N VAL A 175 19.02 7.33 -8.49
CA VAL A 175 20.19 7.11 -7.65
C VAL A 175 20.78 5.74 -7.94
N ARG A 176 22.07 5.69 -8.23
CA ARG A 176 22.79 4.43 -8.48
C ARG A 176 23.86 4.18 -7.43
N PHE A 177 24.05 2.92 -7.08
CA PHE A 177 25.17 2.42 -6.29
C PHE A 177 25.90 1.38 -7.14
N ASP A 178 27.20 1.57 -7.37
CA ASP A 178 28.01 0.72 -8.27
C ASP A 178 27.39 0.52 -9.68
N GLY A 179 26.74 1.55 -10.20
CA GLY A 179 26.13 1.56 -11.54
C GLY A 179 24.70 1.02 -11.61
N GLU A 180 24.19 0.41 -10.54
CA GLU A 180 22.84 -0.15 -10.48
C GLU A 180 21.88 0.76 -9.69
N PRO A 181 20.59 0.88 -10.10
CA PRO A 181 19.58 1.60 -9.32
C PRO A 181 19.44 1.04 -7.90
N VAL A 182 19.43 1.93 -6.90
CA VAL A 182 19.26 1.53 -5.51
C VAL A 182 17.82 1.05 -5.23
N SER A 183 17.60 0.37 -4.11
CA SER A 183 16.26 0.01 -3.69
C SER A 183 15.42 1.26 -3.35
N GLY A 184 14.22 1.38 -3.91
CA GLY A 184 13.26 2.42 -3.54
C GLY A 184 12.84 2.31 -2.06
N ALA A 185 12.67 1.07 -1.58
CA ALA A 185 12.36 0.77 -0.18
C ALA A 185 13.44 1.30 0.77
N LEU A 186 14.72 1.04 0.47
CA LEU A 186 15.84 1.52 1.29
C LEU A 186 16.01 3.04 1.16
N PHE A 187 15.81 3.61 -0.03
CA PHE A 187 15.85 5.05 -0.25
C PHE A 187 14.84 5.79 0.64
N ASP A 188 13.58 5.39 0.59
CA ASP A 188 12.49 6.05 1.33
C ASP A 188 12.69 5.90 2.85
N PHE A 189 13.05 4.68 3.29
CA PHE A 189 13.33 4.38 4.69
C PHE A 189 14.53 5.18 5.20
N ALA A 190 15.66 5.15 4.49
CA ALA A 190 16.93 5.73 4.94
C ALA A 190 16.78 7.24 5.15
N LEU A 191 16.21 7.94 4.17
CA LEU A 191 16.04 9.39 4.25
C LEU A 191 15.09 9.79 5.38
N TYR A 192 13.95 9.11 5.52
CA TYR A 192 13.01 9.43 6.58
C TYR A 192 13.61 9.15 7.97
N ALA A 193 14.21 7.97 8.17
CA ALA A 193 14.82 7.58 9.44
C ALA A 193 15.96 8.52 9.83
N PHE A 194 16.87 8.81 8.89
CA PHE A 194 18.03 9.67 9.13
C PHE A 194 17.64 11.07 9.59
N HIS A 195 16.66 11.68 8.92
CA HIS A 195 16.27 13.07 9.19
C HIS A 195 15.39 13.23 10.42
N ASN A 196 14.73 12.16 10.89
CA ASN A 196 13.61 12.30 11.84
C ASN A 196 13.69 11.41 13.08
N ALA A 197 14.41 10.29 13.08
CA ALA A 197 14.35 9.32 14.18
C ALA A 197 14.66 9.93 15.55
N ARG A 198 15.73 10.73 15.64
CA ARG A 198 16.14 11.38 16.90
C ARG A 198 15.13 12.45 17.36
N GLU A 199 14.58 13.21 16.42
CA GLU A 199 13.59 14.26 16.72
C GLU A 199 12.28 13.64 17.22
N LEU A 200 11.82 12.58 16.56
CA LEU A 200 10.64 11.81 16.96
C LEU A 200 10.77 11.26 18.38
N LEU A 201 11.93 10.65 18.70
CA LEU A 201 12.23 10.14 20.04
C LEU A 201 12.29 11.27 21.08
N ALA A 202 12.89 12.41 20.75
CA ALA A 202 12.92 13.58 21.63
C ALA A 202 11.53 14.14 21.95
N HIS A 203 10.55 13.91 21.07
CA HIS A 203 9.15 14.27 21.26
C HIS A 203 8.28 13.15 21.84
N GLY A 204 8.88 12.04 22.29
CA GLY A 204 8.15 10.92 22.91
C GLY A 204 7.36 10.05 21.93
N SER A 205 7.68 10.13 20.64
CA SER A 205 7.20 9.23 19.58
C SER A 205 8.38 8.40 19.05
N GLY A 206 8.34 7.92 17.80
CA GLY A 206 9.44 7.15 17.22
C GLY A 206 9.37 7.00 15.71
N PRO A 207 10.45 6.49 15.08
CA PRO A 207 10.49 6.22 13.64
C PRO A 207 9.60 5.02 13.28
N TYR A 208 8.38 5.29 12.80
CA TYR A 208 7.36 4.28 12.57
C TYR A 208 7.05 4.05 11.10
N PHE A 209 6.88 2.79 10.71
CA PHE A 209 6.75 2.38 9.31
C PHE A 209 5.56 1.46 9.04
N TYR A 210 5.14 1.44 7.79
CA TYR A 210 4.22 0.47 7.20
C TYR A 210 4.92 -0.27 6.07
N LEU A 211 4.98 -1.60 6.10
CA LEU A 211 5.77 -2.39 5.14
C LEU A 211 4.85 -3.09 4.13
N PRO A 212 4.86 -2.68 2.85
CA PRO A 212 3.94 -3.20 1.86
C PRO A 212 4.45 -4.45 1.15
N LYS A 213 3.49 -5.21 0.61
CA LYS A 213 3.69 -6.24 -0.43
C LYS A 213 4.79 -7.27 -0.15
N LEU A 214 4.95 -7.66 1.12
CA LEU A 214 5.83 -8.76 1.49
C LEU A 214 5.23 -10.09 1.04
N GLU A 215 6.06 -11.04 0.59
CA GLU A 215 5.62 -12.37 0.14
C GLU A 215 6.16 -13.52 0.99
N SER A 216 7.06 -13.24 1.95
CA SER A 216 7.59 -14.25 2.87
C SER A 216 8.15 -13.65 4.17
N HIS A 217 8.32 -14.48 5.19
CA HIS A 217 8.99 -14.11 6.44
C HIS A 217 10.49 -13.78 6.24
N PHE A 218 11.15 -14.30 5.20
CA PHE A 218 12.54 -13.91 4.90
C PHE A 218 12.67 -12.43 4.51
N GLU A 219 11.63 -11.86 3.88
CA GLU A 219 11.62 -10.44 3.58
C GLU A 219 11.33 -9.59 4.82
N ALA A 220 10.59 -10.13 5.79
CA ALA A 220 10.44 -9.53 7.11
C ALA A 220 11.76 -9.57 7.89
N ARG A 221 12.53 -10.66 7.77
CA ARG A 221 13.90 -10.76 8.33
C ARG A 221 14.82 -9.70 7.73
N LEU A 222 14.80 -9.51 6.41
CA LEU A 222 15.59 -8.47 5.76
C LEU A 222 15.28 -7.08 6.34
N TRP A 223 14.00 -6.76 6.53
CA TRP A 223 13.60 -5.52 7.21
C TRP A 223 14.12 -5.45 8.64
N ASN A 224 14.04 -6.52 9.41
CA ASN A 224 14.56 -6.56 10.77
C ASN A 224 16.07 -6.26 10.83
N GLU A 225 16.85 -6.85 9.91
CA GLU A 225 18.29 -6.59 9.81
C GLU A 225 18.59 -5.14 9.39
N VAL A 226 17.84 -4.59 8.44
CA VAL A 226 17.91 -3.18 8.06
C VAL A 226 17.64 -2.26 9.25
N PHE A 227 16.60 -2.56 10.04
CA PHE A 227 16.24 -1.76 11.22
C PHE A 227 17.33 -1.80 12.28
N SER A 228 17.85 -2.98 12.64
CA SER A 228 18.92 -3.08 13.64
C SER A 228 20.18 -2.33 13.21
N VAL A 229 20.60 -2.44 11.95
CA VAL A 229 21.75 -1.66 11.45
C VAL A 229 21.46 -0.16 11.46
N ALA A 230 20.24 0.25 11.11
CA ALA A 230 19.83 1.64 11.16
C ALA A 230 19.83 2.21 12.59
N GLU A 231 19.35 1.46 13.57
CA GLU A 231 19.33 1.88 14.97
C GLU A 231 20.74 2.07 15.51
N ASP A 232 21.63 1.13 15.23
CA ASP A 232 23.06 1.22 15.58
C ASP A 232 23.73 2.42 14.91
N TYR A 233 23.52 2.60 13.60
CA TYR A 233 24.11 3.69 12.83
C TYR A 233 23.62 5.06 13.34
N LEU A 234 22.32 5.20 13.57
CA LEU A 234 21.69 6.42 14.06
C LEU A 234 21.89 6.63 15.57
N LYS A 235 22.47 5.65 16.27
CA LYS A 235 22.71 5.65 17.72
C LYS A 235 21.43 5.87 18.52
N ILE A 236 20.38 5.17 18.14
CA ILE A 236 19.10 5.12 18.86
C ILE A 236 18.93 3.74 19.51
N PRO A 237 18.13 3.61 20.58
CA PRO A 237 17.95 2.32 21.25
C PRO A 237 17.39 1.23 20.32
N HIS A 238 17.83 -0.02 20.50
CA HIS A 238 17.26 -1.17 19.77
C HIS A 238 15.75 -1.28 19.98
N GLY A 239 14.99 -1.54 18.91
CA GLY A 239 13.53 -1.63 18.94
C GLY A 239 12.82 -0.27 19.03
N SER A 240 13.51 0.84 18.76
CA SER A 240 12.93 2.18 18.59
C SER A 240 12.11 2.29 17.30
N ILE A 241 12.57 1.63 16.24
CA ILE A 241 11.85 1.51 14.98
C ILE A 241 10.68 0.54 15.19
N LYS A 242 9.48 0.96 14.76
CA LYS A 242 8.28 0.11 14.79
C LYS A 242 7.60 0.02 13.44
N ALA A 243 7.26 -1.19 13.01
CA ALA A 243 6.72 -1.47 11.69
C ALA A 243 5.40 -2.26 11.76
N THR A 244 4.39 -1.83 11.01
CA THR A 244 3.18 -2.64 10.76
C THR A 244 3.28 -3.23 9.36
N VAL A 245 3.13 -4.55 9.23
CA VAL A 245 3.21 -5.22 7.92
C VAL A 245 1.83 -5.31 7.29
N LEU A 246 1.69 -4.92 6.03
CA LEU A 246 0.46 -5.18 5.27
C LEU A 246 0.49 -6.62 4.80
N VAL A 247 -0.44 -7.45 5.27
CA VAL A 247 -0.58 -8.84 4.78
C VAL A 247 -1.44 -8.79 3.53
N GLU A 248 -0.93 -8.17 2.47
CA GLU A 248 -1.68 -7.87 1.25
C GLU A 248 -1.20 -8.70 0.06
N THR A 249 -0.47 -9.78 0.32
CA THR A 249 -0.19 -10.83 -0.66
C THR A 249 -0.77 -12.15 -0.16
N ILE A 250 -1.23 -12.99 -1.08
CA ILE A 250 -1.80 -14.29 -0.71
C ILE A 250 -0.78 -15.18 0.00
N LEU A 251 0.51 -15.08 -0.37
CA LEU A 251 1.58 -15.88 0.23
C LEU A 251 1.88 -15.46 1.68
N ALA A 252 1.85 -14.16 1.98
CA ALA A 252 2.05 -13.67 3.34
C ALA A 252 0.96 -14.14 4.32
N ALA A 253 -0.24 -14.50 3.84
CA ALA A 253 -1.29 -15.04 4.70
C ALA A 253 -0.92 -16.38 5.36
N PHE A 254 -0.02 -17.15 4.73
CA PHE A 254 0.46 -18.43 5.25
C PHE A 254 1.66 -18.29 6.19
N GLU A 255 2.23 -17.09 6.30
CA GLU A 255 3.47 -16.81 7.02
C GLU A 255 3.32 -15.65 8.02
N MET A 256 2.09 -15.28 8.39
CA MET A 256 1.82 -14.14 9.28
C MET A 256 2.56 -14.23 10.62
N ASP A 257 2.67 -15.45 11.16
CA ASP A 257 3.25 -15.69 12.48
C ASP A 257 4.77 -15.64 12.44
N GLU A 258 5.36 -16.20 11.37
CA GLU A 258 6.77 -16.11 11.05
C GLU A 258 7.18 -14.66 10.73
N ILE A 259 6.37 -13.90 10.00
CA ILE A 259 6.58 -12.47 9.75
C ILE A 259 6.65 -11.69 11.07
N LEU A 260 5.70 -11.93 11.99
CA LEU A 260 5.72 -11.32 13.32
C LEU A 260 6.94 -11.77 14.14
N TYR A 261 7.38 -13.02 14.00
CA TYR A 261 8.53 -13.56 14.71
C TYR A 261 9.85 -12.93 14.25
N GLU A 262 10.05 -12.82 12.94
CA GLU A 262 11.24 -12.21 12.33
C GLU A 262 11.34 -10.72 12.68
N LEU A 263 10.20 -10.03 12.82
CA LEU A 263 10.11 -8.63 13.22
C LEU A 263 9.82 -8.41 14.71
N ARG A 264 9.90 -9.42 15.58
CA ARG A 264 9.35 -9.35 16.95
C ARG A 264 9.83 -8.15 17.78
N ASP A 265 11.05 -7.68 17.57
CA ASP A 265 11.60 -6.52 18.29
C ASP A 265 11.10 -5.18 17.73
N HIS A 266 10.76 -5.15 16.44
CA HIS A 266 10.33 -3.96 15.69
C HIS A 266 8.84 -4.00 15.31
N SER A 267 8.09 -5.03 15.67
CA SER A 267 6.72 -5.19 15.22
C SER A 267 5.77 -4.22 15.91
N ALA A 268 4.86 -3.68 15.13
CA ALA A 268 3.64 -3.01 15.54
C ALA A 268 2.44 -3.61 14.79
N GLY A 269 2.44 -4.93 14.62
CA GLY A 269 1.30 -5.69 14.14
C GLY A 269 1.17 -5.83 12.63
N LEU A 270 -0.02 -6.25 12.21
CA LEU A 270 -0.36 -6.53 10.82
C LEU A 270 -1.56 -5.68 10.38
N ASN A 271 -1.72 -5.50 9.07
CA ASN A 271 -2.89 -4.87 8.47
C ASN A 271 -3.54 -5.79 7.43
N CYS A 272 -4.88 -5.73 7.36
CA CYS A 272 -5.65 -6.38 6.32
C CYS A 272 -5.98 -5.44 5.15
N GLY A 273 -5.65 -5.85 3.93
CA GLY A 273 -5.97 -5.16 2.68
C GLY A 273 -6.98 -5.94 1.83
N ARG A 274 -7.63 -5.25 0.86
CA ARG A 274 -8.54 -5.88 -0.11
C ARG A 274 -7.92 -5.96 -1.50
N TRP A 275 -7.66 -4.81 -2.13
CA TRP A 275 -7.28 -4.75 -3.54
C TRP A 275 -5.96 -5.45 -3.84
N ASP A 276 -4.89 -5.11 -3.12
CA ASP A 276 -3.60 -5.80 -3.30
C ASP A 276 -3.69 -7.30 -3.01
N TYR A 277 -4.49 -7.72 -2.02
CA TYR A 277 -4.63 -9.13 -1.68
C TYR A 277 -5.28 -9.93 -2.81
N ILE A 278 -6.39 -9.44 -3.38
CA ILE A 278 -7.07 -10.13 -4.48
C ILE A 278 -6.33 -9.99 -5.80
N PHE A 279 -5.61 -8.89 -6.01
CA PHE A 279 -4.64 -8.75 -7.10
C PHE A 279 -3.54 -9.81 -6.98
N SER A 280 -2.94 -9.95 -5.80
CA SER A 280 -1.93 -10.96 -5.51
C SER A 280 -2.48 -12.37 -5.70
N PHE A 281 -3.73 -12.64 -5.31
CA PHE A 281 -4.37 -13.93 -5.54
C PHE A 281 -4.38 -14.27 -7.03
N ILE A 282 -4.88 -13.36 -7.89
CA ILE A 282 -4.89 -13.58 -9.33
C ILE A 282 -3.47 -13.73 -9.87
N LYS A 283 -2.53 -12.84 -9.50
CA LYS A 283 -1.13 -12.91 -9.94
C LYS A 283 -0.48 -14.25 -9.60
N THR A 284 -0.67 -14.73 -8.37
CA THR A 284 -0.09 -15.99 -7.88
C THR A 284 -0.68 -17.20 -8.58
N PHE A 285 -2.00 -17.21 -8.86
CA PHE A 285 -2.70 -18.32 -9.49
C PHE A 285 -3.08 -18.05 -10.95
N ARG A 286 -2.38 -17.15 -11.63
CA ARG A 286 -2.73 -16.64 -12.96
C ARG A 286 -2.87 -17.71 -14.04
N ASN A 287 -2.19 -18.84 -13.88
CA ASN A 287 -2.20 -19.97 -14.81
C ASN A 287 -3.22 -21.07 -14.43
N ASP A 288 -3.95 -20.92 -13.33
CA ASP A 288 -4.94 -21.89 -12.88
C ASP A 288 -6.35 -21.51 -13.37
N PRO A 289 -6.95 -22.25 -14.32
CA PRO A 289 -8.31 -21.96 -14.80
C PRO A 289 -9.39 -22.16 -13.73
N ALA A 290 -9.09 -22.85 -12.63
CA ALA A 290 -10.00 -22.95 -11.49
C ALA A 290 -9.99 -21.70 -10.59
N ALA A 291 -9.01 -20.79 -10.75
CA ALA A 291 -8.80 -19.64 -9.87
C ALA A 291 -9.34 -18.30 -10.44
N VAL A 292 -10.30 -18.36 -11.39
CA VAL A 292 -10.83 -17.17 -12.08
C VAL A 292 -11.85 -16.42 -11.21
N LEU A 293 -11.48 -15.21 -10.76
CA LEU A 293 -12.32 -14.41 -9.85
C LEU A 293 -13.53 -13.77 -10.59
N PRO A 294 -14.67 -13.57 -9.90
CA PRO A 294 -15.80 -12.78 -10.40
C PRO A 294 -15.48 -11.29 -10.38
N ASP A 295 -16.45 -10.43 -10.72
CA ASP A 295 -16.33 -8.98 -10.60
C ASP A 295 -15.65 -8.59 -9.27
N ARG A 296 -14.58 -7.79 -9.31
CA ARG A 296 -13.83 -7.42 -8.10
C ARG A 296 -14.70 -6.75 -7.02
N ALA A 297 -15.79 -6.10 -7.43
CA ALA A 297 -16.76 -5.47 -6.54
C ALA A 297 -17.49 -6.49 -5.64
N GLU A 298 -17.74 -7.70 -6.16
CA GLU A 298 -18.42 -8.81 -5.46
C GLU A 298 -17.48 -9.55 -4.49
N VAL A 299 -16.17 -9.46 -4.72
CA VAL A 299 -15.14 -10.05 -3.85
C VAL A 299 -14.92 -9.15 -2.61
N THR A 300 -15.89 -9.13 -1.70
CA THR A 300 -15.89 -8.26 -0.49
C THR A 300 -15.17 -8.91 0.70
N MET A 301 -14.88 -8.13 1.74
CA MET A 301 -14.29 -8.69 2.98
C MET A 301 -15.23 -9.66 3.73
N ALA A 302 -16.50 -9.77 3.33
CA ALA A 302 -17.44 -10.77 3.86
C ALA A 302 -17.38 -12.10 3.09
N THR A 303 -16.71 -12.15 1.94
CA THR A 303 -16.53 -13.36 1.14
C THR A 303 -15.65 -14.38 1.90
N PRO A 304 -15.94 -15.70 1.85
CA PRO A 304 -15.36 -16.68 2.77
C PRO A 304 -13.84 -16.68 2.92
N PHE A 305 -13.08 -16.59 1.83
CA PHE A 305 -11.60 -16.60 1.92
C PHE A 305 -11.04 -15.31 2.53
N LEU A 306 -11.61 -14.14 2.21
CA LEU A 306 -11.21 -12.86 2.81
C LEU A 306 -11.64 -12.76 4.28
N GLN A 307 -12.80 -13.33 4.63
CA GLN A 307 -13.22 -13.43 6.01
C GLN A 307 -12.25 -14.31 6.81
N SER A 308 -11.87 -15.47 6.26
CA SER A 308 -10.91 -16.38 6.88
C SER A 308 -9.54 -15.72 7.06
N TYR A 309 -9.08 -15.01 6.04
CA TYR A 309 -7.88 -14.18 6.08
C TYR A 309 -7.92 -13.12 7.20
N SER A 310 -9.00 -12.33 7.29
CA SER A 310 -9.17 -11.30 8.33
C SER A 310 -9.17 -11.92 9.74
N LEU A 311 -9.92 -13.02 9.93
CA LEU A 311 -9.98 -13.72 11.22
C LEU A 311 -8.65 -14.34 11.62
N LEU A 312 -7.91 -14.91 10.66
CA LEU A 312 -6.57 -15.44 10.89
C LEU A 312 -5.59 -14.34 11.30
N ALA A 313 -5.62 -13.17 10.64
CA ALA A 313 -4.78 -12.04 10.99
C ALA A 313 -5.03 -11.57 12.42
N VAL A 314 -6.30 -11.38 12.81
CA VAL A 314 -6.67 -10.99 14.19
C VAL A 314 -6.18 -12.03 15.20
N LYS A 315 -6.46 -13.32 14.97
CA LYS A 315 -6.02 -14.41 15.86
C LYS A 315 -4.49 -14.40 16.04
N THR A 316 -3.76 -14.34 14.93
CA THR A 316 -2.30 -14.40 14.93
C THR A 316 -1.70 -13.19 15.64
N CYS A 317 -2.11 -11.96 15.28
CA CYS A 317 -1.68 -10.74 15.95
C CYS A 317 -1.92 -10.78 17.45
N HIS A 318 -3.14 -11.10 17.87
CA HIS A 318 -3.52 -11.06 19.28
C HIS A 318 -2.79 -12.13 20.09
N ARG A 319 -2.56 -13.33 19.51
CA ARG A 319 -1.71 -14.35 20.14
C ARG A 319 -0.32 -13.80 20.45
N ARG A 320 0.25 -12.97 19.57
CA ARG A 320 1.59 -12.39 19.71
C ARG A 320 1.64 -11.05 20.41
N GLY A 321 0.52 -10.57 20.96
CA GLY A 321 0.46 -9.25 21.62
C GLY A 321 0.59 -8.07 20.67
N ALA A 322 0.34 -8.29 19.37
CA ALA A 322 0.44 -7.29 18.32
C ALA A 322 -0.97 -6.84 17.88
N PRO A 323 -1.11 -5.61 17.34
CA PRO A 323 -2.39 -5.15 16.82
C PRO A 323 -2.70 -5.73 15.42
N ALA A 324 -3.97 -5.91 15.12
CA ALA A 324 -4.51 -6.25 13.81
C ALA A 324 -5.37 -5.09 13.28
N ILE A 325 -4.88 -4.38 12.27
CA ILE A 325 -5.60 -3.24 11.66
C ILE A 325 -6.47 -3.72 10.49
N GLY A 326 -7.73 -3.27 10.45
CA GLY A 326 -8.69 -3.53 9.39
C GLY A 326 -8.43 -2.75 8.09
N GLY A 327 -9.33 -2.88 7.13
CA GLY A 327 -9.13 -2.40 5.76
C GLY A 327 -9.58 -0.96 5.50
N MET A 328 -9.43 -0.57 4.23
CA MET A 328 -9.70 0.79 3.74
C MET A 328 -11.21 1.07 3.54
N ALA A 329 -11.65 2.27 3.91
CA ALA A 329 -12.83 2.92 3.36
C ALA A 329 -12.41 4.17 2.56
N ALA A 330 -12.51 4.08 1.23
CA ALA A 330 -11.95 5.06 0.30
C ALA A 330 -12.94 6.15 -0.16
N TYR A 331 -14.17 6.17 0.37
CA TYR A 331 -15.22 7.06 -0.13
C TYR A 331 -14.90 8.55 0.10
N ILE A 332 -15.15 9.35 -0.93
CA ILE A 332 -15.04 10.81 -0.91
C ILE A 332 -16.46 11.38 -0.78
N PRO A 333 -16.77 12.14 0.29
CA PRO A 333 -18.05 12.79 0.45
C PRO A 333 -18.41 13.67 -0.75
N VAL A 334 -19.59 13.44 -1.33
CA VAL A 334 -20.13 14.22 -2.44
C VAL A 334 -20.59 15.57 -1.89
N LYS A 335 -20.09 16.64 -2.49
CA LYS A 335 -20.44 17.99 -2.09
C LYS A 335 -21.93 18.26 -2.37
N ASP A 336 -22.61 18.87 -1.39
CA ASP A 336 -24.01 19.28 -1.48
C ASP A 336 -25.02 18.13 -1.76
N ASP A 337 -24.64 16.87 -1.50
CA ASP A 337 -25.53 15.70 -1.60
C ASP A 337 -25.53 14.85 -0.31
N PRO A 338 -26.33 15.23 0.71
CA PRO A 338 -26.43 14.49 1.95
C PRO A 338 -27.00 13.07 1.78
N ALA A 339 -27.86 12.85 0.78
CA ALA A 339 -28.51 11.56 0.57
C ALA A 339 -27.51 10.53 0.01
N ALA A 340 -26.71 10.91 -1.00
CA ALA A 340 -25.63 10.05 -1.49
C ALA A 340 -24.60 9.75 -0.39
N ASN A 341 -24.27 10.76 0.43
CA ASN A 341 -23.35 10.59 1.54
C ASN A 341 -23.87 9.62 2.60
N GLU A 342 -25.14 9.67 2.97
CA GLU A 342 -25.69 8.73 3.95
C GLU A 342 -25.73 7.29 3.41
N VAL A 343 -26.02 7.10 2.12
CA VAL A 343 -25.92 5.78 1.47
C VAL A 343 -24.50 5.24 1.55
N ALA A 344 -23.48 6.06 1.26
CA ALA A 344 -22.09 5.63 1.35
C ALA A 344 -21.64 5.40 2.82
N PHE A 345 -21.99 6.31 3.73
CA PHE A 345 -21.62 6.22 5.14
C PHE A 345 -22.27 5.02 5.82
N SER A 346 -23.51 4.65 5.48
CA SER A 346 -24.13 3.42 6.00
C SER A 346 -23.34 2.15 5.63
N LYS A 347 -22.82 2.07 4.39
CA LYS A 347 -21.93 0.97 3.97
C LYS A 347 -20.62 0.99 4.75
N VAL A 348 -20.01 2.17 4.91
CA VAL A 348 -18.79 2.33 5.72
C VAL A 348 -19.03 1.87 7.15
N ARG A 349 -20.15 2.26 7.78
CA ARG A 349 -20.49 1.82 9.16
C ARG A 349 -20.63 0.31 9.26
N ALA A 350 -21.35 -0.32 8.33
CA ALA A 350 -21.52 -1.78 8.32
C ALA A 350 -20.18 -2.52 8.15
N ASP A 351 -19.30 -2.02 7.28
CA ASP A 351 -17.97 -2.59 7.07
C ASP A 351 -17.08 -2.44 8.32
N LYS A 352 -17.08 -1.25 8.95
CA LYS A 352 -16.29 -1.00 10.17
C LYS A 352 -16.84 -1.77 11.36
N GLU A 353 -18.15 -1.95 11.44
CA GLU A 353 -18.79 -2.77 12.49
C GLU A 353 -18.37 -4.23 12.37
N ARG A 354 -18.32 -4.78 11.16
CA ARG A 354 -17.79 -6.12 10.91
C ARG A 354 -16.34 -6.26 11.38
N GLU A 355 -15.49 -5.27 11.07
CA GLU A 355 -14.07 -5.30 11.46
C GLU A 355 -13.86 -5.31 12.98
N VAL A 356 -14.46 -4.36 13.70
CA VAL A 356 -14.35 -4.29 15.17
C VAL A 356 -15.03 -5.50 15.84
N SER A 357 -16.11 -6.03 15.24
CA SER A 357 -16.76 -7.25 15.70
C SER A 357 -15.91 -8.50 15.49
N ASN A 358 -15.07 -8.55 14.45
CA ASN A 358 -14.05 -9.60 14.28
C ASN A 358 -12.90 -9.44 15.29
N GLY A 359 -12.66 -8.23 15.79
CA GLY A 359 -11.67 -7.93 16.80
C GLY A 359 -10.48 -7.12 16.28
N HIS A 360 -10.60 -6.45 15.14
CA HIS A 360 -9.56 -5.51 14.71
C HIS A 360 -9.37 -4.37 15.72
N ASP A 361 -8.12 -3.95 15.95
CA ASP A 361 -7.76 -2.87 16.88
C ASP A 361 -7.90 -1.47 16.27
N GLY A 362 -8.15 -1.41 14.97
CA GLY A 362 -8.34 -0.17 14.23
C GLY A 362 -8.71 -0.41 12.78
N THR A 363 -8.86 0.67 12.02
CA THR A 363 -9.28 0.63 10.61
C THR A 363 -8.70 1.78 9.81
N TRP A 364 -8.78 1.70 8.48
CA TRP A 364 -8.32 2.73 7.55
C TRP A 364 -9.45 3.52 6.88
N VAL A 365 -9.16 4.80 6.65
CA VAL A 365 -9.94 5.72 5.80
C VAL A 365 -9.01 6.53 4.89
N ALA A 366 -9.47 6.92 3.71
CA ALA A 366 -8.68 7.73 2.76
C ALA A 366 -9.05 9.23 2.80
N HIS A 367 -10.13 9.61 3.49
CA HIS A 367 -10.62 10.98 3.50
C HIS A 367 -10.94 11.47 4.93
N PRO A 368 -10.53 12.69 5.34
CA PRO A 368 -10.80 13.21 6.69
C PRO A 368 -12.27 13.18 7.11
N GLY A 369 -13.18 13.37 6.15
CA GLY A 369 -14.63 13.30 6.39
C GLY A 369 -15.15 11.94 6.87
N LEU A 370 -14.40 10.85 6.67
CA LEU A 370 -14.76 9.52 7.16
C LEU A 370 -14.20 9.20 8.55
N VAL A 371 -13.24 10.00 9.04
CA VAL A 371 -12.65 9.77 10.37
C VAL A 371 -13.70 9.77 11.48
N PRO A 372 -14.64 10.73 11.55
CA PRO A 372 -15.68 10.70 12.58
C PRO A 372 -16.60 9.47 12.49
N VAL A 373 -16.95 9.05 11.26
CA VAL A 373 -17.84 7.90 11.01
C VAL A 373 -17.18 6.60 11.47
N ALA A 374 -15.93 6.37 11.08
CA ALA A 374 -15.19 5.18 11.50
C ALA A 374 -14.94 5.18 13.01
N ARG A 375 -14.60 6.35 13.58
CA ARG A 375 -14.34 6.50 15.02
C ARG A 375 -15.59 6.21 15.84
N GLU A 376 -16.76 6.69 15.43
CA GLU A 376 -18.02 6.42 16.13
C GLU A 376 -18.28 4.92 16.29
N VAL A 377 -18.08 4.15 15.21
CA VAL A 377 -18.24 2.69 15.24
C VAL A 377 -17.23 2.04 16.17
N PHE A 378 -15.95 2.37 16.04
CA PHE A 378 -14.91 1.79 16.91
C PHE A 378 -15.09 2.20 18.38
N ASP A 379 -15.47 3.44 18.68
CA ASP A 379 -15.73 3.92 20.05
C ASP A 379 -16.91 3.18 20.70
N ALA A 380 -17.90 2.76 19.91
CA ALA A 380 -19.07 2.02 20.38
C ALA A 380 -18.74 0.58 20.78
N TYR A 381 -17.95 -0.13 19.97
CA TYR A 381 -17.67 -1.56 20.13
C TYR A 381 -16.30 -1.86 20.79
N MET A 382 -15.35 -0.92 20.76
CA MET A 382 -14.01 -1.02 21.34
C MET A 382 -13.80 0.05 22.42
N ARG A 383 -14.18 -0.27 23.66
CA ARG A 383 -14.10 0.67 24.81
C ARG A 383 -12.68 0.84 25.36
N LYS A 384 -11.82 -0.16 25.18
CA LYS A 384 -10.38 -0.09 25.51
C LYS A 384 -9.61 0.62 24.38
N PRO A 385 -8.34 0.98 24.58
CA PRO A 385 -7.48 1.48 23.51
C PRO A 385 -7.38 0.55 22.30
N ASN A 386 -7.48 -0.76 22.53
CA ASN A 386 -7.36 -1.83 21.54
C ASN A 386 -8.10 -3.12 22.02
N GLN A 387 -8.12 -4.16 21.19
CA GLN A 387 -8.71 -5.48 21.43
C GLN A 387 -7.67 -6.62 21.50
N ILE A 388 -6.37 -6.34 21.69
CA ILE A 388 -5.28 -7.33 21.74
C ILE A 388 -5.55 -8.48 22.75
N ASP A 389 -6.30 -8.23 23.82
CA ASP A 389 -6.72 -9.24 24.80
C ASP A 389 -7.68 -10.30 24.22
N ARG A 390 -8.36 -10.01 23.11
CA ARG A 390 -9.34 -10.89 22.47
C ARG A 390 -8.64 -11.92 21.59
N LYS A 391 -8.09 -12.98 22.18
CA LYS A 391 -7.20 -13.95 21.51
C LYS A 391 -7.80 -14.77 20.36
N ARG A 392 -9.12 -14.69 20.11
CA ARG A 392 -9.84 -15.43 19.05
C ARG A 392 -9.47 -16.92 18.96
N ALA A 393 -9.41 -17.59 20.12
CA ALA A 393 -9.12 -19.03 20.18
C ALA A 393 -10.18 -19.90 19.48
N ASP A 394 -11.37 -19.34 19.24
CA ASP A 394 -12.47 -19.91 18.45
C ASP A 394 -12.19 -20.02 16.95
N VAL A 395 -11.25 -19.22 16.42
CA VAL A 395 -10.95 -19.19 14.98
C VAL A 395 -10.05 -20.35 14.60
N ALA A 396 -10.47 -21.16 13.63
CA ALA A 396 -9.65 -22.16 12.96
C ALA A 396 -9.74 -21.93 11.45
N VAL A 397 -8.60 -21.65 10.82
CA VAL A 397 -8.50 -21.36 9.38
C VAL A 397 -7.49 -22.32 8.78
N THR A 398 -7.88 -22.97 7.70
CA THR A 398 -7.05 -23.90 6.94
C THR A 398 -6.52 -23.23 5.67
N ALA A 399 -5.54 -23.86 5.02
CA ALA A 399 -5.09 -23.41 3.71
C ALA A 399 -6.22 -23.40 2.67
N ALA A 400 -7.12 -24.40 2.70
CA ALA A 400 -8.25 -24.47 1.80
C ALA A 400 -9.20 -23.27 1.96
N ASP A 401 -9.41 -22.81 3.21
CA ASP A 401 -10.25 -21.63 3.47
C ASP A 401 -9.64 -20.36 2.86
N LEU A 402 -8.32 -20.19 2.90
CA LEU A 402 -7.60 -19.06 2.31
C LEU A 402 -7.54 -19.10 0.77
N LEU A 403 -7.61 -20.30 0.19
CA LEU A 403 -7.51 -20.52 -1.25
C LEU A 403 -8.89 -20.68 -1.94
N ALA A 404 -9.97 -20.64 -1.17
CA ALA A 404 -11.33 -20.82 -1.70
C ALA A 404 -11.68 -19.71 -2.70
N VAL A 405 -11.84 -20.08 -3.97
CA VAL A 405 -12.18 -19.17 -5.05
C VAL A 405 -13.64 -18.72 -4.87
N PRO A 406 -13.92 -17.42 -4.76
CA PRO A 406 -15.28 -16.94 -4.56
C PRO A 406 -16.15 -17.08 -5.81
N GLU A 407 -17.41 -17.41 -5.61
CA GLU A 407 -18.43 -17.39 -6.65
C GLU A 407 -18.96 -15.97 -6.88
N GLY A 408 -19.42 -15.70 -8.10
CA GLY A 408 -20.06 -14.43 -8.45
C GLY A 408 -20.11 -14.22 -9.97
N PRO A 409 -20.89 -13.23 -10.43
CA PRO A 409 -20.99 -12.91 -11.84
C PRO A 409 -19.73 -12.22 -12.36
N LYS A 410 -19.48 -12.37 -13.65
CA LYS A 410 -18.52 -11.57 -14.43
C LYS A 410 -19.37 -10.72 -15.36
N THR A 411 -19.47 -9.42 -15.14
CA THR A 411 -20.47 -8.59 -15.83
C THR A 411 -19.83 -7.62 -16.82
N GLU A 412 -20.54 -7.25 -17.89
CA GLU A 412 -20.10 -6.16 -18.78
C GLU A 412 -19.86 -4.87 -18.00
N ARG A 413 -20.72 -4.58 -17.02
CA ARG A 413 -20.57 -3.42 -16.14
C ARG A 413 -19.26 -3.48 -15.34
N GLY A 414 -18.89 -4.65 -14.84
CA GLY A 414 -17.63 -4.89 -14.14
C GLY A 414 -16.42 -4.68 -15.05
N LEU A 415 -16.46 -5.25 -16.26
CA LEU A 415 -15.45 -5.09 -17.30
C LEU A 415 -15.24 -3.60 -17.64
N ARG A 416 -16.33 -2.90 -17.97
CA ARG A 416 -16.32 -1.49 -18.34
C ARG A 416 -15.82 -0.59 -17.20
N ASN A 417 -16.22 -0.88 -15.96
CA ASN A 417 -15.71 -0.18 -14.79
C ASN A 417 -14.20 -0.40 -14.57
N ASN A 418 -13.68 -1.61 -14.80
CA ASN A 418 -12.24 -1.88 -14.73
C ASN A 418 -11.47 -1.05 -15.76
N VAL A 419 -11.96 -1.00 -17.01
CA VAL A 419 -11.36 -0.17 -18.07
C VAL A 419 -11.39 1.31 -17.69
N ALA A 420 -12.55 1.83 -17.27
CA ALA A 420 -12.73 3.23 -16.91
C ALA A 420 -11.79 3.68 -15.79
N VAL A 421 -11.72 2.89 -14.70
CA VAL A 421 -10.88 3.17 -13.53
C VAL A 421 -9.39 3.05 -13.87
N ALA A 422 -8.98 2.01 -14.59
CA ALA A 422 -7.58 1.82 -14.95
C ALA A 422 -7.06 2.95 -15.85
N ILE A 423 -7.83 3.38 -16.86
CA ILE A 423 -7.48 4.54 -17.71
C ILE A 423 -7.36 5.80 -16.86
N GLY A 424 -8.38 6.11 -16.04
CA GLY A 424 -8.38 7.32 -15.23
C GLY A 424 -7.24 7.38 -14.22
N TYR A 425 -6.88 6.23 -13.62
CA TYR A 425 -5.77 6.15 -12.68
C TYR A 425 -4.41 6.28 -13.38
N LEU A 426 -4.16 5.50 -14.44
CA LEU A 426 -2.90 5.53 -15.19
C LEU A 426 -2.63 6.92 -15.78
N GLU A 427 -3.67 7.59 -16.28
CA GLU A 427 -3.57 8.96 -16.79
C GLU A 427 -3.04 9.92 -15.73
N ALA A 428 -3.63 9.89 -14.52
CA ALA A 428 -3.21 10.74 -13.42
C ALA A 428 -1.81 10.37 -12.91
N TRP A 429 -1.52 9.07 -12.81
CA TRP A 429 -0.23 8.57 -12.35
C TRP A 429 0.90 8.99 -13.28
N LEU A 430 0.71 8.89 -14.61
CA LEU A 430 1.67 9.37 -15.61
C LEU A 430 1.90 10.89 -15.54
N ARG A 431 0.94 11.65 -15.02
CA ARG A 431 1.09 13.09 -14.71
C ARG A 431 1.69 13.37 -13.33
N GLY A 432 2.15 12.36 -12.61
CA GLY A 432 2.77 12.51 -11.29
C GLY A 432 1.80 12.46 -10.10
N ILE A 433 0.55 12.01 -10.29
CA ILE A 433 -0.48 11.97 -9.24
C ILE A 433 -0.89 10.53 -8.94
N GLY A 434 -0.49 9.99 -7.79
CA GLY A 434 -0.81 8.61 -7.37
C GLY A 434 -2.05 8.46 -6.50
N CYS A 435 -2.64 9.54 -6.00
CA CYS A 435 -3.82 9.52 -5.14
C CYS A 435 -4.96 10.22 -5.87
N VAL A 436 -5.89 9.46 -6.46
CA VAL A 436 -6.75 9.94 -7.55
C VAL A 436 -8.22 9.81 -7.19
N PRO A 437 -8.99 10.91 -7.15
CA PRO A 437 -10.44 10.85 -6.98
C PRO A 437 -11.11 10.35 -8.26
N LEU A 438 -11.61 9.11 -8.25
CA LEU A 438 -12.34 8.48 -9.37
C LEU A 438 -13.69 8.00 -8.87
N PHE A 439 -14.78 8.45 -9.50
CA PHE A 439 -16.14 8.00 -9.19
C PHE A 439 -16.51 8.10 -7.69
N ASN A 440 -16.06 9.17 -7.02
CA ASN A 440 -16.22 9.42 -5.58
C ASN A 440 -15.47 8.43 -4.66
N LEU A 441 -14.46 7.75 -5.17
CA LEU A 441 -13.50 6.96 -4.40
C LEU A 441 -12.12 7.58 -4.55
N MET A 442 -11.33 7.54 -3.47
CA MET A 442 -9.92 7.92 -3.49
C MET A 442 -9.11 6.67 -3.84
N GLU A 443 -8.73 6.55 -5.11
CA GLU A 443 -8.07 5.36 -5.64
C GLU A 443 -6.54 5.51 -5.63
N ASP A 444 -5.87 4.39 -5.44
CA ASP A 444 -4.41 4.19 -5.48
C ASP A 444 -4.04 3.10 -6.50
N ALA A 445 -2.74 2.76 -6.59
CA ALA A 445 -2.23 1.84 -7.60
C ALA A 445 -2.87 0.45 -7.51
N ALA A 446 -3.12 -0.07 -6.31
CA ALA A 446 -3.78 -1.36 -6.11
C ALA A 446 -5.13 -1.46 -6.83
N THR A 447 -5.86 -0.35 -6.97
CA THR A 447 -7.15 -0.30 -7.68
C THR A 447 -6.97 -0.50 -9.19
N ALA A 448 -5.96 0.13 -9.79
CA ALA A 448 -5.60 -0.08 -11.18
C ALA A 448 -5.01 -1.48 -11.41
N GLU A 449 -4.24 -2.00 -10.45
CA GLU A 449 -3.67 -3.35 -10.50
C GLU A 449 -4.74 -4.42 -10.55
N ILE A 450 -5.72 -4.41 -9.64
CA ILE A 450 -6.81 -5.38 -9.70
C ILE A 450 -7.66 -5.21 -10.97
N SER A 451 -7.86 -3.98 -11.43
CA SER A 451 -8.66 -3.71 -12.63
C SER A 451 -8.02 -4.31 -13.88
N ARG A 452 -6.72 -4.03 -14.14
CA ARG A 452 -6.01 -4.60 -15.30
C ARG A 452 -5.80 -6.12 -15.15
N THR A 453 -5.57 -6.60 -13.93
CA THR A 453 -5.30 -8.01 -13.66
C THR A 453 -6.55 -8.87 -13.86
N GLN A 454 -7.73 -8.35 -13.51
CA GLN A 454 -9.00 -9.02 -13.77
C GLN A 454 -9.31 -9.08 -15.27
N LEU A 455 -9.07 -7.99 -16.02
CA LEU A 455 -9.21 -7.98 -17.48
C LEU A 455 -8.28 -9.01 -18.12
N TRP A 456 -7.00 -9.02 -17.73
CA TRP A 456 -6.03 -10.02 -18.17
C TRP A 456 -6.52 -11.44 -17.88
N GLN A 457 -6.95 -11.71 -16.64
CA GLN A 457 -7.40 -13.05 -16.24
C GLN A 457 -8.58 -13.53 -17.08
N TRP A 458 -9.55 -12.65 -17.35
CA TRP A 458 -10.73 -13.02 -18.13
C TRP A 458 -10.42 -13.27 -19.60
N VAL A 459 -9.54 -12.47 -20.20
CA VAL A 459 -9.07 -12.68 -21.59
C VAL A 459 -8.30 -14.00 -21.70
N HIS A 460 -7.32 -14.22 -20.82
CA HIS A 460 -6.39 -15.35 -20.92
C HIS A 460 -7.02 -16.70 -20.57
N HIS A 461 -8.09 -16.71 -19.76
CA HIS A 461 -8.86 -17.93 -19.46
C HIS A 461 -10.13 -18.08 -20.31
N GLY A 462 -10.38 -17.18 -21.26
CA GLY A 462 -11.59 -17.20 -22.09
C GLY A 462 -12.87 -17.16 -21.26
N ALA A 463 -12.88 -16.35 -20.19
CA ALA A 463 -14.03 -16.26 -19.30
C ALA A 463 -15.26 -15.72 -20.04
N ALA A 464 -16.44 -16.18 -19.65
CA ALA A 464 -17.70 -15.65 -20.16
C ALA A 464 -18.28 -14.60 -19.21
N LEU A 465 -18.85 -13.54 -19.77
CA LEU A 465 -19.73 -12.64 -19.05
C LEU A 465 -21.03 -13.36 -18.67
N ASP A 466 -21.79 -12.78 -17.75
CA ASP A 466 -23.07 -13.28 -17.26
C ASP A 466 -24.18 -13.32 -18.32
N ASP A 467 -24.00 -12.61 -19.44
CA ASP A 467 -24.83 -12.68 -20.65
C ASP A 467 -24.35 -13.72 -21.69
N GLY A 468 -23.25 -14.42 -21.41
CA GLY A 468 -22.68 -15.46 -22.26
C GLY A 468 -21.67 -14.98 -23.29
N ARG A 469 -21.41 -13.68 -23.45
CA ARG A 469 -20.33 -13.20 -24.33
C ARG A 469 -18.95 -13.64 -23.78
N PRO A 470 -18.06 -14.17 -24.63
CA PRO A 470 -16.68 -14.40 -24.21
C PRO A 470 -15.95 -13.06 -24.02
N VAL A 471 -15.08 -12.98 -23.03
CA VAL A 471 -14.17 -11.84 -22.85
C VAL A 471 -12.96 -12.06 -23.74
N THR A 472 -12.84 -11.24 -24.79
CA THR A 472 -11.71 -11.26 -25.74
C THR A 472 -11.01 -9.91 -25.79
N MET A 473 -9.84 -9.84 -26.44
CA MET A 473 -9.17 -8.56 -26.67
C MET A 473 -10.01 -7.61 -27.52
N GLU A 474 -10.80 -8.10 -28.47
CA GLU A 474 -11.71 -7.27 -29.27
C GLU A 474 -12.75 -6.57 -28.38
N LEU A 475 -13.37 -7.31 -27.44
CA LEU A 475 -14.32 -6.71 -26.49
C LEU A 475 -13.65 -5.67 -25.58
N VAL A 476 -12.41 -5.93 -25.15
CA VAL A 476 -11.64 -4.98 -24.33
C VAL A 476 -11.29 -3.73 -25.15
N ASP A 477 -10.86 -3.87 -26.40
CA ASP A 477 -10.51 -2.77 -27.29
C ASP A 477 -11.72 -1.89 -27.62
N GLU A 478 -12.88 -2.50 -27.89
CA GLU A 478 -14.16 -1.79 -28.04
C GLU A 478 -14.50 -0.99 -26.77
N THR A 479 -14.39 -1.63 -25.60
CA THR A 479 -14.67 -0.98 -24.32
C THR A 479 -13.69 0.16 -24.02
N ILE A 480 -12.41 0.02 -24.36
CA ILE A 480 -11.40 1.08 -24.23
C ILE A 480 -11.80 2.29 -25.10
N ALA A 481 -12.18 2.08 -26.36
CA ALA A 481 -12.59 3.16 -27.24
C ALA A 481 -13.82 3.92 -26.71
N GLU A 482 -14.80 3.19 -26.20
CA GLU A 482 -15.99 3.80 -25.61
C GLU A 482 -15.68 4.55 -24.30
N GLU A 483 -14.79 4.03 -23.45
CA GLU A 483 -14.39 4.70 -22.23
C GLU A 483 -13.52 5.93 -22.49
N LEU A 484 -12.69 5.94 -23.53
CA LEU A 484 -11.99 7.15 -23.96
C LEU A 484 -12.97 8.24 -24.38
N ALA A 485 -14.02 7.89 -25.13
CA ALA A 485 -15.08 8.84 -25.47
C ALA A 485 -15.83 9.33 -24.22
N ALA A 486 -16.11 8.44 -23.26
CA ALA A 486 -16.75 8.80 -21.99
C ALA A 486 -15.86 9.71 -21.13
N TRP A 487 -14.55 9.47 -21.08
CA TRP A 487 -13.58 10.34 -20.42
C TRP A 487 -13.54 11.71 -21.07
N LYS A 488 -13.44 11.78 -22.39
CA LYS A 488 -13.49 13.05 -23.14
C LYS A 488 -14.76 13.84 -22.83
N ALA A 489 -15.92 13.19 -22.81
CA ALA A 489 -17.18 13.82 -22.43
C ALA A 489 -17.21 14.30 -20.97
N ARG A 490 -16.59 13.55 -20.05
CA ARG A 490 -16.56 13.86 -18.61
C ARG A 490 -15.65 15.04 -18.28
N VAL A 491 -14.46 15.11 -18.86
CA VAL A 491 -13.47 16.15 -18.53
C VAL A 491 -13.48 17.33 -19.49
N GLY A 492 -14.12 17.17 -20.65
CA GLY A 492 -14.17 18.15 -21.74
C GLY A 492 -12.92 18.11 -22.62
N ASP A 493 -13.08 18.54 -23.88
CA ASP A 493 -12.06 18.42 -24.94
C ASP A 493 -10.69 18.95 -24.52
N ARG A 494 -10.64 20.16 -23.95
CA ARG A 494 -9.38 20.81 -23.57
C ARG A 494 -8.62 20.07 -22.46
N ALA A 495 -9.32 19.49 -21.49
CA ALA A 495 -8.68 18.75 -20.41
C ALA A 495 -8.23 17.37 -20.90
N PHE A 496 -9.01 16.76 -21.78
CA PHE A 496 -8.67 15.48 -22.42
C PHE A 496 -7.41 15.61 -23.28
N GLU A 497 -7.35 16.62 -24.17
CA GLU A 497 -6.21 16.89 -25.06
C GLU A 497 -4.90 17.24 -24.31
N ARG A 498 -5.00 17.77 -23.09
CA ARG A 498 -3.86 18.08 -22.22
C ARG A 498 -3.49 16.93 -21.30
N GLY A 499 -4.39 15.98 -21.12
CA GLY A 499 -4.19 14.79 -20.31
C GLY A 499 -3.43 13.73 -21.09
N LEU A 500 -3.22 12.60 -20.43
CA LEU A 500 -2.50 11.44 -20.98
C LEU A 500 -3.45 10.24 -21.18
N TYR A 501 -4.72 10.49 -21.51
CA TYR A 501 -5.76 9.46 -21.58
C TYR A 501 -5.46 8.42 -22.67
N GLU A 502 -4.98 8.86 -23.83
CA GLU A 502 -4.61 7.95 -24.93
C GLU A 502 -3.40 7.09 -24.56
N ASP A 503 -2.37 7.68 -23.96
CA ASP A 503 -1.18 6.95 -23.48
C ASP A 503 -1.51 5.93 -22.38
N ALA A 504 -2.45 6.30 -21.49
CA ALA A 504 -2.97 5.43 -20.44
C ALA A 504 -3.77 4.26 -21.02
N ALA A 505 -4.59 4.50 -22.04
CA ALA A 505 -5.33 3.44 -22.74
C ALA A 505 -4.39 2.48 -23.48
N VAL A 506 -3.36 2.99 -24.16
CA VAL A 506 -2.32 2.16 -24.79
C VAL A 506 -1.62 1.30 -23.75
N MET A 507 -1.22 1.88 -22.61
CA MET A 507 -0.59 1.11 -21.53
C MET A 507 -1.51 0.04 -20.95
N LEU A 508 -2.79 0.35 -20.72
CA LEU A 508 -3.76 -0.62 -20.23
C LEU A 508 -3.91 -1.78 -21.21
N ARG A 509 -4.08 -1.47 -22.51
CA ARG A 509 -4.20 -2.48 -23.57
C ARG A 509 -2.98 -3.39 -23.59
N ASP A 510 -1.78 -2.82 -23.59
CA ASP A 510 -0.51 -3.57 -23.57
C ASP A 510 -0.42 -4.50 -22.35
N LEU A 511 -0.84 -4.04 -21.17
CA LEU A 511 -0.82 -4.84 -19.93
C LEU A 511 -1.83 -6.00 -19.92
N VAL A 512 -2.93 -5.89 -20.67
CA VAL A 512 -3.97 -6.93 -20.77
C VAL A 512 -3.63 -7.94 -21.88
N GLU A 513 -3.09 -7.48 -23.01
CA GLU A 513 -2.82 -8.32 -24.19
C GLU A 513 -1.65 -9.30 -23.98
N ARG A 514 -0.62 -8.93 -23.23
CA ARG A 514 0.60 -9.71 -23.09
C ARG A 514 0.38 -11.09 -22.47
N ASP A 515 1.03 -12.11 -23.06
CA ASP A 515 1.10 -13.46 -22.50
C ASP A 515 1.91 -13.51 -21.20
N ASP A 516 2.98 -12.71 -21.12
CA ASP A 516 3.78 -12.58 -19.92
C ASP A 516 3.14 -11.57 -18.97
N PHE A 517 2.53 -12.08 -17.90
CA PHE A 517 1.94 -11.23 -16.86
C PHE A 517 3.00 -10.33 -16.22
N VAL A 518 2.89 -9.02 -16.43
CA VAL A 518 3.72 -8.02 -15.76
C VAL A 518 3.33 -7.99 -14.27
N ASP A 519 4.31 -8.22 -13.38
CA ASP A 519 4.02 -8.37 -11.94
C ASP A 519 3.38 -7.13 -11.34
N PHE A 520 3.82 -5.92 -11.73
CA PHE A 520 3.27 -4.64 -11.26
C PHE A 520 3.24 -3.61 -12.40
N LEU A 521 2.11 -2.95 -12.62
CA LEU A 521 1.95 -1.89 -13.64
C LEU A 521 2.88 -0.71 -13.39
N THR A 522 3.27 -0.48 -12.13
CA THR A 522 4.17 0.61 -11.74
C THR A 522 5.56 0.46 -12.34
N LEU A 523 6.00 -0.75 -12.70
CA LEU A 523 7.32 -0.97 -13.31
C LEU A 523 7.43 -0.29 -14.69
N PRO A 524 6.62 -0.67 -15.71
CA PRO A 524 6.65 -0.01 -17.01
C PRO A 524 6.16 1.45 -16.94
N ALA A 525 5.24 1.78 -16.03
CA ALA A 525 4.81 3.17 -15.84
C ALA A 525 5.96 4.04 -15.33
N TYR A 526 6.76 3.53 -14.39
CA TYR A 526 7.91 4.24 -13.86
C TYR A 526 9.01 4.45 -14.90
N ASP A 527 9.24 3.47 -15.80
CA ASP A 527 10.13 3.66 -16.95
C ASP A 527 9.70 4.86 -17.82
N ARG A 528 8.40 5.03 -18.06
CA ARG A 528 7.90 6.14 -18.87
C ARG A 528 8.14 7.50 -18.20
N ILE A 529 7.82 7.66 -16.91
CA ILE A 529 7.98 8.98 -16.25
C ILE A 529 9.47 9.36 -16.10
N VAL A 530 10.35 8.38 -15.83
CA VAL A 530 11.80 8.62 -15.76
C VAL A 530 12.36 9.00 -17.13
N ALA A 531 11.91 8.35 -18.20
CA ALA A 531 12.32 8.69 -19.56
C ALA A 531 11.87 10.11 -19.98
N GLN A 532 10.78 10.62 -19.40
CA GLN A 532 10.29 11.99 -19.60
C GLN A 532 10.98 13.02 -18.70
N GLY A 533 11.90 12.59 -17.81
CA GLY A 533 12.68 13.46 -16.93
C GLY A 533 11.96 13.89 -15.65
N ALA A 534 10.93 13.15 -15.23
CA ALA A 534 10.12 13.43 -14.04
C ALA A 534 10.69 12.84 -12.74
#